data_AF-A0A4Q4M9Z3-F1
#
_entry.id   AF-A0A4Q4M9Z3-F1
#
_cell.length_a   1.000
_cell.length_b   1.000
_cell.length_c   1.000
_cell.angle_alpha   90.00
_cell.angle_beta   90.00
_cell.angle_gamma   90.00
#
_symmetry.space_group_name_H-M   'P 1'
#
loop_
_entity.id
_entity.type
_entity.pdbx_description
1 polymer ?
#
loop_
_entity_poly.entity_id
_entity_poly.type
_entity_poly.pdbx_seq_one_letter_code
_entity_poly.pdbx_strand_id
1 'polypeptide(L)'
;MSTASRNTNTNRPVKGKSSQRRNAAKTSNFVDSLSPAGQINRVLGDLENLNGGYHLRNWSASARKELYPHITIKVEVLDPNGKEVEVSVPKLAFFAASPAFRRHISDYAEAKLIRCNHKDVTLESMRAISKWLRKICTDKEYTDLPIPNNLQKGLELHLTARTLGMAQYTQQVIERYIGGLVCRPVEVNELVTVAELTCKDAVIDPILEALANHVAYLCRYHLVSKEQEDQYVAMLTGEKCGKLVKVMDDKKIRAVAENGWEAVYRRPLAEI
;
A
#
# COMPACT_ATOMS: atom_id res chain seq x y z
N MET A 1 0.50 -76.45 47.55
CA MET A 1 0.58 -77.49 46.52
C MET A 1 -0.38 -77.07 45.41
N SER A 2 0.04 -76.53 44.26
CA SER A 2 0.73 -77.17 43.14
C SER A 2 1.33 -76.03 42.26
N THR A 3 2.64 -75.81 42.28
CA THR A 3 3.64 -76.16 41.25
C THR A 3 3.40 -75.70 39.80
N ALA A 4 4.38 -74.92 39.33
CA ALA A 4 5.15 -75.09 38.09
C ALA A 4 4.91 -74.15 36.89
N SER A 5 5.98 -73.43 36.59
CA SER A 5 6.41 -72.87 35.31
C SER A 5 6.25 -73.82 34.11
N ARG A 6 6.02 -73.26 32.91
CA ARG A 6 7.00 -73.36 31.79
C ARG A 6 6.61 -72.56 30.55
N ASN A 7 7.63 -71.86 30.04
CA ASN A 7 7.83 -71.36 28.69
C ASN A 7 7.19 -72.18 27.56
N THR A 8 6.59 -71.48 26.60
CA THR A 8 6.78 -71.80 25.18
C THR A 8 7.09 -70.54 24.36
N ASN A 9 8.32 -70.58 23.88
CA ASN A 9 8.99 -69.76 22.88
C ASN A 9 8.08 -69.37 21.69
N THR A 10 7.93 -68.08 21.41
CA THR A 10 7.47 -67.59 20.10
C THR A 10 8.50 -66.63 19.53
N ASN A 11 9.30 -67.15 18.58
CA ASN A 11 10.12 -66.35 17.68
C ASN A 11 9.23 -65.35 16.93
N ARG A 12 9.41 -64.05 17.17
CA ARG A 12 8.97 -63.01 16.23
C ARG A 12 10.08 -61.98 16.04
N PRO A 13 10.42 -61.64 14.78
CA PRO A 13 11.55 -60.82 14.45
C PRO A 13 11.30 -59.35 14.83
N VAL A 14 12.39 -58.70 15.24
CA VAL A 14 12.51 -57.26 15.47
C VAL A 14 12.06 -56.52 14.21
N LYS A 15 10.87 -55.89 14.26
CA LYS A 15 10.44 -54.93 13.23
C LYS A 15 11.32 -53.69 13.35
N GLY A 16 12.20 -53.53 12.38
CA GLY A 16 12.99 -52.32 12.18
C GLY A 16 12.11 -51.09 12.15
N LYS A 17 12.58 -50.04 12.84
CA LYS A 17 12.03 -48.68 12.78
C LYS A 17 12.19 -48.19 11.33
N SER A 18 11.15 -48.31 10.52
CA SER A 18 11.08 -47.58 9.27
C SER A 18 10.91 -46.10 9.60
N SER A 19 11.97 -45.35 9.39
CA SER A 19 11.95 -43.89 9.36
C SER A 19 11.01 -43.47 8.23
N GLN A 20 9.73 -43.26 8.53
CA GLN A 20 8.84 -42.52 7.66
C GLN A 20 9.36 -41.07 7.60
N ARG A 21 10.29 -40.82 6.66
CA ARG A 21 10.49 -39.49 6.09
C ARG A 21 9.14 -39.08 5.52
N ARG A 22 8.41 -38.23 6.26
CA ARG A 22 7.30 -37.45 5.73
C ARG A 22 7.89 -36.56 4.64
N ASN A 23 7.87 -37.04 3.40
CA ASN A 23 7.93 -36.16 2.26
C ASN A 23 6.64 -35.34 2.29
N ALA A 24 6.71 -34.13 2.85
CA ALA A 24 5.71 -33.12 2.61
C ALA A 24 5.65 -32.95 1.09
N ALA A 25 4.59 -33.48 0.46
CA ALA A 25 4.31 -33.20 -0.93
C ALA A 25 4.19 -31.68 -1.05
N LYS A 26 5.17 -31.06 -1.74
CA LYS A 26 5.05 -29.67 -2.18
C LYS A 26 3.77 -29.61 -3.01
N THR A 27 2.74 -28.95 -2.51
CA THR A 27 1.66 -28.42 -3.35
C THR A 27 2.32 -27.40 -4.28
N SER A 28 2.84 -27.88 -5.41
CA SER A 28 3.33 -27.04 -6.50
C SER A 28 2.12 -26.29 -7.05
N ASN A 29 2.05 -24.97 -6.83
CA ASN A 29 0.99 -24.18 -7.44
C ASN A 29 1.14 -24.26 -8.96
N PHE A 30 0.03 -24.33 -9.71
CA PHE A 30 0.07 -24.42 -11.19
C PHE A 30 0.88 -23.26 -11.81
N VAL A 31 0.82 -22.07 -11.23
CA VAL A 31 1.60 -20.91 -11.68
C VAL A 31 3.12 -21.15 -11.55
N ASP A 32 3.58 -21.90 -10.55
CA ASP A 32 5.00 -22.19 -10.35
C ASP A 32 5.61 -23.06 -11.46
N SER A 33 4.79 -23.84 -12.18
CA SER A 33 5.26 -24.69 -13.28
C SER A 33 5.35 -23.98 -14.63
N LEU A 34 4.84 -22.75 -14.72
CA LEU A 34 4.88 -21.95 -15.96
C LEU A 34 6.25 -21.27 -16.14
N SER A 35 6.62 -20.98 -17.39
CA SER A 35 7.73 -20.07 -17.68
C SER A 35 7.44 -18.68 -17.12
N PRO A 36 8.46 -17.83 -16.86
CA PRO A 36 8.23 -16.48 -16.36
C PRO A 36 7.27 -15.66 -17.25
N ALA A 37 7.36 -15.79 -18.58
CA ALA A 37 6.40 -15.19 -19.50
C ALA A 37 4.98 -15.80 -19.35
N GLY A 38 4.88 -17.12 -19.18
CA GLY A 38 3.61 -17.80 -18.90
C GLY A 38 2.96 -17.35 -17.60
N GLN A 39 3.75 -17.12 -16.55
CA GLN A 39 3.28 -16.57 -15.27
C GLN A 39 2.70 -15.17 -15.44
N ILE A 40 3.42 -14.29 -16.15
CA ILE A 40 2.96 -12.93 -16.42
C ILE A 40 1.68 -12.92 -17.26
N ASN A 41 1.60 -13.72 -18.33
CA ASN A 41 0.42 -13.79 -19.18
C ASN A 41 -0.80 -14.34 -18.44
N ARG A 42 -0.61 -15.32 -17.53
CA ARG A 42 -1.68 -15.84 -16.67
C ARG A 42 -2.27 -14.73 -15.80
N VAL A 43 -1.40 -13.95 -15.14
CA VAL A 43 -1.82 -12.85 -14.26
C VAL A 43 -2.44 -11.70 -15.06
N LEU A 44 -1.94 -11.41 -16.27
CA LEU A 44 -2.59 -10.45 -17.18
C LEU A 44 -4.03 -10.86 -17.50
N GLY A 45 -4.24 -12.13 -17.85
CA GLY A 45 -5.59 -12.65 -18.08
C GLY A 45 -6.50 -12.49 -16.86
N ASP A 46 -6.01 -12.72 -15.64
CA ASP A 46 -6.80 -12.48 -14.42
C ASP A 46 -7.11 -10.99 -14.21
N LEU A 47 -6.15 -10.10 -14.50
CA LEU A 47 -6.32 -8.66 -14.39
C LEU A 47 -7.40 -8.11 -15.33
N GLU A 48 -7.48 -8.64 -16.55
CA GLU A 48 -8.47 -8.21 -17.56
C GLU A 48 -9.88 -8.69 -17.25
N ASN A 49 -10.02 -9.84 -16.57
CA ASN A 49 -11.30 -10.45 -16.25
C ASN A 49 -11.90 -9.97 -14.91
N LEU A 50 -11.15 -9.22 -14.10
CA LEU A 50 -11.59 -8.73 -12.79
C LEU A 50 -11.87 -7.22 -12.85
N ASN A 51 -13.07 -6.82 -12.43
CA ASN A 51 -13.41 -5.40 -12.26
C ASN A 51 -12.49 -4.77 -11.20
N GLY A 52 -11.70 -3.77 -11.61
CA GLY A 52 -10.64 -3.21 -10.78
C GLY A 52 -9.50 -4.20 -10.51
N GLY A 53 -9.12 -5.03 -11.49
CA GLY A 53 -8.18 -6.16 -11.33
C GLY A 53 -6.82 -5.81 -10.69
N TYR A 54 -6.32 -4.59 -10.78
CA TYR A 54 -5.10 -4.18 -10.03
C TYR A 54 -5.34 -4.07 -8.51
N HIS A 55 -6.59 -4.15 -8.06
CA HIS A 55 -6.95 -4.20 -6.66
C HIS A 55 -6.81 -5.62 -6.12
N LEU A 56 -5.67 -5.91 -5.49
CA LEU A 56 -5.49 -7.22 -4.88
C LEU A 56 -6.54 -7.53 -3.79
N ARG A 57 -7.27 -6.54 -3.27
CA ARG A 57 -8.36 -6.77 -2.30
C ARG A 57 -9.58 -7.45 -2.91
N ASN A 58 -9.84 -7.18 -4.18
CA ASN A 58 -10.98 -7.74 -4.91
C ASN A 58 -10.72 -9.21 -5.30
N TRP A 59 -9.48 -9.69 -5.16
CA TRP A 59 -9.10 -11.04 -5.49
C TRP A 59 -9.44 -11.98 -4.34
N SER A 60 -9.89 -13.19 -4.68
CA SER A 60 -10.09 -14.24 -3.68
C SER A 60 -8.77 -14.61 -2.99
N ALA A 61 -8.83 -15.15 -1.77
CA ALA A 61 -7.63 -15.56 -1.05
C ALA A 61 -6.79 -16.59 -1.81
N SER A 62 -7.43 -17.47 -2.60
CA SER A 62 -6.73 -18.43 -3.47
C SER A 62 -6.00 -17.72 -4.61
N ALA A 63 -6.65 -16.79 -5.31
CA ALA A 63 -6.04 -16.05 -6.40
C ALA A 63 -4.87 -15.17 -5.91
N ARG A 64 -5.01 -14.53 -4.75
CA ARG A 64 -3.89 -13.77 -4.14
C ARG A 64 -2.70 -14.66 -3.80
N LYS A 65 -2.94 -15.88 -3.32
CA LYS A 65 -1.88 -16.83 -2.98
C LYS A 65 -1.08 -17.27 -4.22
N GLU A 66 -1.71 -17.31 -5.39
CA GLU A 66 -1.04 -17.58 -6.66
C GLU A 66 -0.07 -16.46 -7.08
N LEU A 67 -0.27 -15.23 -6.61
CA LEU A 67 0.62 -14.08 -6.86
C LEU A 67 1.88 -14.06 -5.97
N TYR A 68 1.98 -15.00 -5.03
CA TYR A 68 3.16 -15.21 -4.19
C TYR A 68 3.82 -16.56 -4.49
N PRO A 69 4.21 -16.84 -5.75
CA PRO A 69 5.20 -17.87 -5.96
C PRO A 69 6.50 -17.43 -5.24
N HIS A 70 7.41 -18.34 -4.93
CA HIS A 70 8.70 -18.01 -4.30
C HIS A 70 9.61 -17.07 -5.14
N ILE A 71 9.11 -16.52 -6.24
CA ILE A 71 9.80 -15.65 -7.18
C ILE A 71 9.72 -14.20 -6.68
N THR A 72 10.87 -13.70 -6.28
CA THR A 72 11.06 -12.29 -5.94
C THR A 72 11.89 -11.59 -7.00
N ILE A 73 11.64 -10.31 -7.19
CA ILE A 73 12.52 -9.41 -7.92
C ILE A 73 13.11 -8.40 -6.96
N LYS A 74 14.22 -7.81 -7.34
CA LYS A 74 14.81 -6.67 -6.64
C LYS A 74 14.30 -5.38 -7.29
N VAL A 75 13.87 -4.44 -6.48
CA VAL A 75 13.61 -3.06 -6.89
C VAL A 75 14.70 -2.20 -6.30
N GLU A 76 15.54 -1.62 -7.14
CA GLU A 76 16.59 -0.68 -6.77
C GLU A 76 15.97 0.70 -6.58
N VAL A 77 16.23 1.31 -5.43
CA VAL A 77 15.74 2.61 -5.02
C VAL A 77 16.87 3.39 -4.38
N LEU A 78 16.73 4.71 -4.28
CA LEU A 78 17.72 5.55 -3.59
C LEU A 78 17.41 5.61 -2.09
N ASP A 79 18.44 5.46 -1.27
CA ASP A 79 18.38 5.80 0.15
C ASP A 79 18.43 7.33 0.36
N PRO A 80 18.24 7.83 1.61
CA PRO A 80 18.31 9.27 1.89
C PRO A 80 19.66 9.92 1.58
N ASN A 81 20.74 9.14 1.42
CA ASN A 81 22.07 9.61 1.06
C ASN A 81 22.34 9.53 -0.45
N GLY A 82 21.35 9.16 -1.25
CA GLY A 82 21.48 8.98 -2.70
C GLY A 82 22.17 7.68 -3.12
N LYS A 83 22.35 6.72 -2.21
CA LYS A 83 22.92 5.41 -2.52
C LYS A 83 21.85 4.45 -3.02
N GLU A 84 22.16 3.70 -4.07
CA GLU A 84 21.30 2.62 -4.57
C GLU A 84 21.21 1.47 -3.55
N VAL A 85 19.98 1.11 -3.20
CA VAL A 85 19.63 0.04 -2.27
C VAL A 85 18.55 -0.84 -2.88
N GLU A 86 18.70 -2.15 -2.76
CA GLU A 86 17.77 -3.13 -3.31
C GLU A 86 16.67 -3.51 -2.28
N VAL A 87 15.41 -3.49 -2.72
CA VAL A 87 14.25 -4.00 -1.97
C VAL A 87 13.69 -5.23 -2.69
N SER A 88 13.68 -6.38 -2.02
CA SER A 88 13.07 -7.60 -2.58
C SER A 88 11.54 -7.55 -2.48
N VAL A 89 10.84 -7.69 -3.60
CA VAL A 89 9.36 -7.71 -3.68
C VAL A 89 8.86 -8.98 -4.39
N PRO A 90 7.64 -9.46 -4.11
CA PRO A 90 7.06 -10.59 -4.84
C PRO A 90 6.70 -10.15 -6.26
N LYS A 91 7.26 -10.82 -7.27
CA LYS A 91 7.22 -10.34 -8.66
C LYS A 91 5.78 -10.18 -9.18
N LEU A 92 4.97 -11.24 -9.05
CA LEU A 92 3.62 -11.26 -9.60
C LEU A 92 2.67 -10.34 -8.83
N ALA A 93 2.80 -10.26 -7.50
CA ALA A 93 2.03 -9.32 -6.70
C ALA A 93 2.36 -7.86 -7.05
N PHE A 94 3.65 -7.54 -7.22
CA PHE A 94 4.08 -6.20 -7.64
C PHE A 94 3.58 -5.87 -9.05
N PHE A 95 3.69 -6.83 -9.98
CA PHE A 95 3.16 -6.71 -11.34
C PHE A 95 1.64 -6.41 -11.38
N ALA A 96 0.86 -7.14 -10.58
CA ALA A 96 -0.58 -6.98 -10.52
C ALA A 96 -0.97 -5.61 -9.92
N ALA A 97 -0.33 -5.24 -8.81
CA ALA A 97 -0.67 -4.04 -8.06
C ALA A 97 -0.11 -2.73 -8.65
N SER A 98 0.95 -2.79 -9.49
CA SER A 98 1.66 -1.62 -10.01
C SER A 98 1.50 -1.47 -11.53
N PRO A 99 0.45 -0.78 -12.01
CA PRO A 99 0.29 -0.49 -13.44
C PRO A 99 1.50 0.18 -14.08
N ALA A 100 2.21 1.05 -13.34
CA ALA A 100 3.37 1.78 -13.86
C ALA A 100 4.52 0.83 -14.28
N PHE A 101 4.68 -0.29 -13.59
CA PHE A 101 5.73 -1.27 -13.87
C PHE A 101 5.23 -2.49 -14.65
N ARG A 102 3.92 -2.58 -14.90
CA ARG A 102 3.30 -3.70 -15.61
C ARG A 102 3.94 -3.90 -16.98
N ARG A 103 3.98 -2.85 -17.82
CA ARG A 103 4.56 -2.93 -19.16
C ARG A 103 6.02 -3.39 -19.14
N HIS A 104 6.82 -2.84 -18.23
CA HIS A 104 8.22 -3.21 -18.10
C HIS A 104 8.40 -4.69 -17.73
N ILE A 105 7.61 -5.21 -16.80
CA ILE A 105 7.68 -6.63 -16.40
C ILE A 105 7.13 -7.54 -17.49
N SER A 106 6.13 -7.10 -18.27
CA SER A 106 5.62 -7.83 -19.44
C SER A 106 6.67 -7.94 -20.54
N ASP A 107 7.33 -6.84 -20.89
CA ASP A 107 8.35 -6.79 -21.94
C ASP A 107 9.62 -7.56 -21.52
N TYR A 108 9.90 -7.63 -20.22
CA TYR A 108 11.07 -8.30 -19.64
C TYR A 108 10.69 -9.31 -18.56
N ALA A 109 9.98 -10.37 -18.95
CA ALA A 109 9.47 -11.40 -18.03
C ALA A 109 10.57 -12.12 -17.24
N GLU A 110 11.82 -12.13 -17.71
CA GLU A 110 12.98 -12.71 -17.01
C GLU A 110 13.70 -11.72 -16.07
N ALA A 111 13.28 -10.45 -16.05
CA ALA A 111 13.93 -9.42 -15.23
C ALA A 111 13.94 -9.81 -13.76
N LYS A 112 15.13 -9.72 -13.15
CA LYS A 112 15.38 -9.95 -11.71
C LYS A 112 15.56 -8.65 -10.94
N LEU A 113 15.77 -7.55 -11.65
CA LEU A 113 16.05 -6.22 -11.13
C LEU A 113 15.22 -5.20 -11.90
N ILE A 114 14.60 -4.27 -11.17
CA ILE A 114 13.91 -3.09 -11.70
C ILE A 114 14.52 -1.87 -11.02
N ARG A 115 14.87 -0.86 -11.80
CA ARG A 115 15.35 0.42 -11.26
C ARG A 115 14.18 1.39 -11.08
N CYS A 116 14.02 1.92 -9.88
CA CYS A 116 12.98 2.87 -9.51
C CYS A 116 13.62 4.08 -8.80
N ASN A 117 14.43 4.82 -9.56
CA ASN A 117 15.14 6.01 -9.07
C ASN A 117 14.28 7.26 -9.24
N HIS A 118 13.05 7.23 -8.74
CA HIS A 118 12.13 8.37 -8.76
C HIS A 118 12.24 9.16 -7.46
N LYS A 119 12.30 10.49 -7.53
CA LYS A 119 12.46 11.38 -6.35
C LYS A 119 11.37 11.21 -5.28
N ASP A 120 10.19 10.74 -5.68
CA ASP A 120 9.03 10.56 -4.80
C ASP A 120 8.90 9.12 -4.26
N VAL A 121 9.83 8.24 -4.63
CA VAL A 121 9.90 6.86 -4.14
C VAL A 121 10.93 6.79 -3.03
N THR A 122 10.49 6.52 -1.80
CA THR A 122 11.38 6.40 -0.64
C THR A 122 11.64 4.94 -0.28
N LEU A 123 12.85 4.65 0.21
CA LEU A 123 13.24 3.32 0.67
C LEU A 123 12.30 2.76 1.75
N GLU A 124 11.88 3.60 2.70
CA GLU A 124 10.95 3.18 3.76
C GLU A 124 9.57 2.80 3.19
N SER A 125 9.03 3.62 2.29
CA SER A 125 7.74 3.36 1.63
C SER A 125 7.79 2.08 0.79
N MET A 126 8.88 1.86 0.06
CA MET A 126 9.06 0.64 -0.73
C MET A 126 9.19 -0.61 0.13
N ARG A 127 9.82 -0.52 1.30
CA ARG A 127 9.83 -1.62 2.29
C ARG A 127 8.43 -1.88 2.85
N ALA A 128 7.65 -0.84 3.13
CA ALA A 128 6.27 -0.98 3.60
C ALA A 128 5.38 -1.65 2.54
N ILE A 129 5.47 -1.22 1.28
CA ILE A 129 4.76 -1.83 0.15
C ILE A 129 5.20 -3.27 -0.05
N SER A 130 6.51 -3.57 -0.02
CA SER A 130 7.01 -4.94 -0.12
C SER A 130 6.42 -5.85 0.96
N LYS A 131 6.45 -5.41 2.22
CA LYS A 131 5.89 -6.16 3.36
C LYS A 131 4.39 -6.39 3.19
N TRP A 132 3.67 -5.37 2.76
CA TRP A 132 2.23 -5.46 2.52
C TRP A 132 1.90 -6.41 1.36
N LEU A 133 2.61 -6.36 0.23
CA LEU A 133 2.43 -7.27 -0.89
C LEU A 133 2.61 -8.73 -0.49
N ARG A 134 3.60 -9.02 0.36
CA ARG A 134 3.77 -10.37 0.94
C ARG A 134 2.54 -10.75 1.76
N LYS A 135 2.16 -9.88 2.70
CA LYS A 135 1.08 -10.14 3.65
C LYS A 135 -0.28 -10.35 2.96
N ILE A 136 -0.65 -9.49 2.02
CA ILE A 136 -1.94 -9.60 1.32
C ILE A 136 -2.05 -10.89 0.48
N CYS A 137 -0.93 -11.44 0.02
CA CYS A 137 -0.90 -12.71 -0.70
C CYS A 137 -0.87 -13.94 0.21
N THR A 138 -0.35 -13.82 1.42
CA THR A 138 -0.27 -14.95 2.37
C THR A 138 -1.46 -15.05 3.31
N ASP A 139 -2.09 -13.93 3.62
CA ASP A 139 -3.12 -13.85 4.65
C ASP A 139 -4.49 -14.28 4.08
N LYS A 140 -5.20 -15.09 4.88
CA LYS A 140 -6.55 -15.54 4.56
C LYS A 140 -7.52 -14.36 4.56
N GLU A 141 -7.36 -13.48 5.54
CA GLU A 141 -8.14 -12.26 5.66
C GLU A 141 -7.49 -11.12 4.89
N TYR A 142 -8.35 -10.21 4.48
CA TYR A 142 -7.96 -8.99 3.84
C TYR A 142 -6.99 -8.16 4.72
N THR A 143 -5.97 -7.58 4.09
CA THR A 143 -4.93 -6.78 4.76
C THR A 143 -4.87 -5.36 4.19
N ASP A 144 -5.14 -4.37 5.05
CA ASP A 144 -4.89 -2.96 4.76
C ASP A 144 -3.41 -2.66 4.53
N LEU A 145 -3.14 -1.68 3.65
CA LEU A 145 -1.80 -1.11 3.56
C LEU A 145 -1.52 -0.43 4.89
N PRO A 146 -0.41 -0.76 5.59
CA PRO A 146 -0.13 -0.16 6.88
C PRO A 146 0.26 1.31 6.70
N ILE A 147 -0.71 2.21 6.89
CA ILE A 147 -0.49 3.65 6.83
C ILE A 147 0.20 4.09 8.14
N PRO A 148 1.42 4.66 8.08
CA PRO A 148 2.10 5.18 9.26
C PRO A 148 1.28 6.25 9.99
N ASN A 149 1.39 6.32 11.31
CA ASN A 149 0.77 7.40 12.10
C ASN A 149 1.52 8.73 11.94
N ASN A 150 2.80 8.69 11.58
CA ASN A 150 3.57 9.88 11.28
C ASN A 150 3.14 10.46 9.92
N LEU A 151 2.71 11.73 9.91
CA LEU A 151 2.19 12.42 8.74
C LEU A 151 3.15 12.35 7.55
N GLN A 152 4.41 12.75 7.74
CA GLN A 152 5.40 12.77 6.67
C GLN A 152 5.58 11.39 6.05
N LYS A 153 5.75 10.34 6.87
CA LYS A 153 5.87 8.96 6.37
C LYS A 153 4.61 8.48 5.66
N GLY A 154 3.43 8.90 6.10
CA GLY A 154 2.17 8.63 5.42
C GLY A 154 2.10 9.28 4.04
N LEU A 155 2.54 10.54 3.93
CA LEU A 155 2.59 11.27 2.66
C LEU A 155 3.65 10.70 1.71
N GLU A 156 4.83 10.33 2.21
CA GLU A 156 5.85 9.65 1.41
C GLU A 156 5.34 8.31 0.85
N LEU A 157 4.59 7.55 1.67
CA LEU A 157 3.94 6.31 1.23
C LEU A 157 2.89 6.58 0.15
N HIS A 158 2.08 7.63 0.32
CA HIS A 158 1.11 8.08 -0.68
C HIS A 158 1.79 8.44 -2.01
N LEU A 159 2.83 9.26 -1.99
CA LEU A 159 3.56 9.66 -3.18
C LEU A 159 4.26 8.47 -3.87
N THR A 160 4.84 7.56 -3.08
CA THR A 160 5.44 6.32 -3.60
C THR A 160 4.36 5.48 -4.28
N ALA A 161 3.23 5.22 -3.62
CA ALA A 161 2.12 4.46 -4.19
C ALA A 161 1.56 5.12 -5.47
N ARG A 162 1.41 6.45 -5.48
CA ARG A 162 0.99 7.22 -6.65
C ARG A 162 1.96 7.04 -7.82
N THR A 163 3.26 7.13 -7.56
CA THR A 163 4.33 6.92 -8.57
C THR A 163 4.28 5.51 -9.16
N LEU A 164 3.92 4.51 -8.36
CA LEU A 164 3.73 3.12 -8.80
C LEU A 164 2.38 2.89 -9.51
N GLY A 165 1.50 3.88 -9.60
CA GLY A 165 0.16 3.74 -10.18
C GLY A 165 -0.82 2.96 -9.28
N MET A 166 -0.54 2.87 -7.99
CA MET A 166 -1.30 2.10 -7.00
C MET A 166 -2.53 2.88 -6.47
N ALA A 167 -3.44 3.29 -7.36
CA ALA A 167 -4.49 4.30 -7.10
C ALA A 167 -5.43 3.99 -5.91
N GLN A 168 -5.81 2.73 -5.68
CA GLN A 168 -6.67 2.40 -4.52
C GLN A 168 -5.91 2.42 -3.19
N TYR A 169 -4.58 2.37 -3.25
CA TYR A 169 -3.72 2.46 -2.08
C TYR A 169 -3.47 3.91 -1.68
N THR A 170 -3.34 4.79 -2.67
CA THR A 170 -3.37 6.24 -2.43
C THR A 170 -4.71 6.69 -1.85
N GLN A 171 -5.82 6.09 -2.31
CA GLN A 171 -7.17 6.43 -1.85
C GLN A 171 -7.35 6.26 -0.33
N GLN A 172 -6.80 5.21 0.28
CA GLN A 172 -6.91 5.03 1.74
C GLN A 172 -6.11 6.04 2.54
N VAL A 173 -4.94 6.45 2.05
CA VAL A 173 -4.15 7.49 2.72
C VAL A 173 -4.92 8.81 2.66
N ILE A 174 -5.49 9.12 1.50
CA ILE A 174 -6.36 10.28 1.28
C ILE A 174 -7.55 10.24 2.26
N GLU A 175 -8.32 9.14 2.28
CA GLU A 175 -9.50 9.00 3.12
C GLU A 175 -9.18 9.11 4.62
N ARG A 176 -8.11 8.44 5.06
CA ARG A 176 -7.68 8.49 6.46
C ARG A 176 -7.26 9.90 6.86
N TYR A 177 -6.56 10.61 5.97
CA TYR A 177 -6.14 11.99 6.22
C TYR A 177 -7.34 12.94 6.28
N ILE A 178 -8.19 12.91 5.26
CA ILE A 178 -9.38 13.76 5.13
C ILE A 178 -10.36 13.53 6.28
N GLY A 179 -10.64 12.28 6.64
CA GLY A 179 -11.51 11.95 7.77
C GLY A 179 -10.92 12.40 9.12
N GLY A 180 -9.59 12.53 9.21
CA GLY A 180 -8.92 13.03 10.40
C GLY A 180 -8.96 14.55 10.57
N LEU A 181 -9.18 15.33 9.50
CA LEU A 181 -9.16 16.79 9.55
C LEU A 181 -10.34 17.37 10.34
N VAL A 182 -11.54 16.82 10.17
CA VAL A 182 -12.77 17.36 10.80
C VAL A 182 -12.72 17.40 12.33
N CYS A 183 -11.92 16.52 12.94
CA CYS A 183 -11.87 16.34 14.38
C CYS A 183 -10.87 17.25 15.10
N ARG A 184 -10.13 18.11 14.40
CA ARG A 184 -9.04 18.89 15.01
C ARG A 184 -8.68 20.18 14.28
N PRO A 185 -8.08 21.15 15.00
CA PRO A 185 -7.26 22.18 14.38
C PRO A 185 -6.06 21.57 13.63
N VAL A 186 -5.55 22.32 12.66
CA VAL A 186 -4.39 21.93 11.84
C VAL A 186 -3.13 22.51 12.47
N GLU A 187 -2.07 21.72 12.58
CA GLU A 187 -0.79 22.27 13.04
C GLU A 187 -0.11 23.04 11.90
N VAL A 188 0.57 24.14 12.23
CA VAL A 188 1.29 24.95 11.23
C VAL A 188 2.32 24.12 10.44
N ASN A 189 3.03 23.20 11.11
CA ASN A 189 4.02 22.34 10.46
C ASN A 189 3.41 21.35 9.46
N GLU A 190 2.15 20.97 9.66
CA GLU A 190 1.42 20.12 8.73
C GLU A 190 1.14 20.84 7.41
N LEU A 191 0.85 22.15 7.44
CA LEU A 191 0.70 22.98 6.22
C LEU A 191 1.95 22.89 5.34
N VAL A 192 3.12 23.05 5.96
CA VAL A 192 4.41 23.01 5.26
C VAL A 192 4.64 21.63 4.69
N THR A 193 4.49 20.60 5.51
CA THR A 193 4.77 19.21 5.12
C THR A 193 3.88 18.77 3.96
N VAL A 194 2.58 19.06 4.02
CA VAL A 194 1.64 18.73 2.94
C VAL A 194 1.95 19.54 1.69
N ALA A 195 2.20 20.85 1.81
CA ALA A 195 2.53 21.68 0.65
C ALA A 195 3.82 21.21 -0.05
N GLU A 196 4.89 20.94 0.69
CA GLU A 196 6.17 20.49 0.13
C GLU A 196 6.07 19.13 -0.57
N LEU A 197 5.29 18.20 -0.01
CA LEU A 197 5.17 16.85 -0.53
C LEU A 197 4.15 16.72 -1.66
N THR A 198 3.04 17.44 -1.62
CA THR A 198 1.90 17.19 -2.54
C THR A 198 1.73 18.28 -3.61
N CYS A 199 2.37 19.44 -3.49
CA CYS A 199 2.27 20.53 -4.46
C CYS A 199 3.30 20.43 -5.62
N LYS A 200 3.45 19.23 -6.20
CA LYS A 200 4.47 18.91 -7.20
C LYS A 200 3.94 18.74 -8.62
N ASP A 201 2.66 18.38 -8.77
CA ASP A 201 2.08 17.98 -10.05
C ASP A 201 1.13 19.05 -10.62
N ALA A 202 0.83 18.96 -11.93
CA ALA A 202 -0.22 19.76 -12.57
C ALA A 202 -1.64 19.39 -12.06
N VAL A 203 -1.78 18.21 -11.46
CA VAL A 203 -3.03 17.72 -10.87
C VAL A 203 -3.01 18.00 -9.38
N ILE A 204 -4.02 18.72 -8.89
CA ILE A 204 -4.19 19.04 -7.47
C ILE A 204 -4.36 17.73 -6.68
N ASP A 205 -3.52 17.53 -5.68
CA ASP A 205 -3.63 16.38 -4.79
C ASP A 205 -4.85 16.56 -3.84
N PRO A 206 -5.71 15.54 -3.66
CA PRO A 206 -6.87 15.63 -2.77
C PRO A 206 -6.53 15.97 -1.32
N ILE A 207 -5.35 15.55 -0.83
CA ILE A 207 -4.88 15.89 0.52
C ILE A 207 -4.59 17.39 0.62
N LEU A 208 -3.95 17.95 -0.40
CA LEU A 208 -3.63 19.39 -0.48
C LEU A 208 -4.90 20.24 -0.50
N GLU A 209 -5.86 19.86 -1.35
CA GLU A 209 -7.13 20.57 -1.48
C GLU A 209 -7.94 20.54 -0.18
N ALA A 210 -8.11 19.34 0.41
CA ALA A 210 -8.87 19.20 1.65
C ALA A 210 -8.24 20.02 2.78
N LEU A 211 -6.92 19.96 2.94
CA LEU A 211 -6.21 20.77 3.93
C LEU A 211 -6.45 22.27 3.74
N ALA A 212 -6.26 22.77 2.52
CA ALA A 212 -6.42 24.20 2.21
C ALA A 212 -7.84 24.67 2.53
N ASN A 213 -8.85 23.92 2.10
CA ASN A 213 -10.25 24.24 2.34
C ASN A 213 -10.63 24.13 3.82
N HIS A 214 -10.07 23.17 4.56
CA HIS A 214 -10.29 23.08 6.01
C HIS A 214 -9.74 24.29 6.74
N VAL A 215 -8.52 24.70 6.44
CA VAL A 215 -7.89 25.89 7.06
C VAL A 215 -8.70 27.14 6.75
N ALA A 216 -9.13 27.31 5.49
CA ALA A 216 -9.96 28.43 5.08
C ALA A 216 -11.33 28.41 5.78
N TYR A 217 -11.94 27.23 5.93
CA TYR A 217 -13.18 27.05 6.70
C TYR A 217 -12.99 27.45 8.17
N LEU A 218 -11.93 26.96 8.83
CA LEU A 218 -11.63 27.29 10.23
C LEU A 218 -11.46 28.80 10.44
N CYS A 219 -10.74 29.49 9.54
CA CYS A 219 -10.54 30.93 9.63
C CYS A 219 -11.82 31.73 9.32
N ARG A 220 -12.56 31.34 8.28
CA ARG A 220 -13.75 32.07 7.82
C ARG A 220 -14.86 32.10 8.87
N TYR A 221 -14.98 31.02 9.63
CA TYR A 221 -16.01 30.86 10.65
C TYR A 221 -15.48 31.01 12.08
N HIS A 222 -14.25 31.54 12.25
CA HIS A 222 -13.63 31.81 13.56
C HIS A 222 -13.64 30.60 14.51
N LEU A 223 -13.35 29.42 13.98
CA LEU A 223 -13.37 28.14 14.70
C LEU A 223 -12.03 27.80 15.38
N VAL A 224 -11.07 28.72 15.34
CA VAL A 224 -9.78 28.66 16.00
C VAL A 224 -9.49 29.99 16.70
N SER A 225 -8.51 30.03 17.61
CA SER A 225 -8.16 31.28 18.29
C SER A 225 -7.58 32.31 17.33
N LYS A 226 -7.61 33.59 17.71
CA LYS A 226 -7.08 34.66 16.87
C LYS A 226 -5.58 34.49 16.59
N GLU A 227 -4.83 34.03 17.58
CA GLU A 227 -3.41 33.73 17.43
C GLU A 227 -3.17 32.63 16.39
N GLN A 228 -4.02 31.59 16.37
CA GLN A 228 -3.92 30.50 15.41
C GLN A 228 -4.30 30.95 13.99
N GLU A 229 -5.32 31.80 13.83
CA GLU A 229 -5.65 32.42 12.54
C GLU A 229 -4.46 33.21 11.99
N ASP A 230 -3.85 34.06 12.83
CA ASP A 230 -2.73 34.90 12.43
C ASP A 230 -1.52 34.04 12.02
N GLN A 231 -1.28 32.91 12.70
CA GLN A 231 -0.28 31.92 12.27
C GLN A 231 -0.62 31.30 10.91
N TYR A 232 -1.86 30.91 10.67
CA TYR A 232 -2.25 30.36 9.37
C TYR A 232 -2.08 31.39 8.25
N VAL A 233 -2.50 32.64 8.46
CA VAL A 233 -2.33 33.72 7.48
C VAL A 233 -0.86 33.98 7.18
N ALA A 234 -0.01 34.06 8.21
CA ALA A 234 1.43 34.23 8.04
C ALA A 234 2.06 33.10 7.20
N MET A 235 1.62 31.86 7.41
CA MET A 235 2.08 30.72 6.62
C MET A 235 1.58 30.77 5.18
N LEU A 236 0.29 31.00 4.97
CA LEU A 236 -0.35 31.05 3.66
C LEU A 236 0.13 32.21 2.79
N THR A 237 0.68 33.27 3.39
CA THR A 237 1.34 34.37 2.66
C THR A 237 2.80 34.10 2.35
N GLY A 238 3.40 33.09 2.97
CA GLY A 238 4.78 32.66 2.73
C GLY A 238 4.97 31.85 1.44
N GLU A 239 6.22 31.79 0.96
CA GLU A 239 6.58 31.13 -0.31
C GLU A 239 6.20 29.64 -0.35
N LYS A 240 6.37 28.92 0.78
CA LYS A 240 6.12 27.47 0.85
C LYS A 240 4.64 27.10 0.75
N CYS A 241 3.79 27.86 1.44
CA CYS A 241 2.38 27.53 1.61
C CYS A 241 1.45 28.41 0.75
N GLY A 242 1.95 29.45 0.08
CA GLY A 242 1.13 30.32 -0.78
C GLY A 242 0.45 29.61 -1.94
N LYS A 243 0.92 28.41 -2.32
CA LYS A 243 0.23 27.56 -3.30
C LYS A 243 -1.06 26.93 -2.75
N LEU A 244 -1.19 26.75 -1.43
CA LEU A 244 -2.44 26.27 -0.80
C LEU A 244 -3.59 27.24 -1.08
N VAL A 245 -3.33 28.55 -1.11
CA VAL A 245 -4.34 29.56 -1.41
C VAL A 245 -4.95 29.36 -2.81
N LYS A 246 -4.16 28.87 -3.76
CA LYS A 246 -4.62 28.64 -5.15
C LYS A 246 -5.57 27.47 -5.29
N VAL A 247 -5.59 26.55 -4.34
CA VAL A 247 -6.47 25.36 -4.35
C VAL A 247 -7.66 25.51 -3.42
N MET A 248 -7.77 26.66 -2.72
CA MET A 248 -8.96 26.98 -1.94
C MET A 248 -10.15 27.23 -2.86
N ASP A 249 -11.29 26.63 -2.53
CA ASP A 249 -12.54 26.76 -3.28
C ASP A 249 -13.64 27.26 -2.34
N ASP A 250 -14.02 28.52 -2.53
CA ASP A 250 -15.05 29.21 -1.73
C ASP A 250 -16.41 28.48 -1.78
N LYS A 251 -16.70 27.75 -2.88
CA LYS A 251 -17.93 26.94 -2.99
C LYS A 251 -17.86 25.72 -2.07
N LYS A 252 -16.74 25.00 -2.06
CA LYS A 252 -16.54 23.85 -1.16
C LYS A 252 -16.55 24.29 0.30
N ILE A 253 -15.91 25.42 0.63
CA ILE A 253 -15.87 25.96 1.99
C ILE A 253 -17.28 26.27 2.50
N ARG A 254 -18.13 26.90 1.68
CA ARG A 254 -19.54 27.14 2.04
C ARG A 254 -20.34 25.85 2.14
N ALA A 255 -20.14 24.93 1.20
CA ALA A 255 -20.80 23.63 1.23
C ALA A 255 -20.46 22.83 2.50
N VAL A 256 -19.24 22.97 3.05
CA VAL A 256 -18.86 22.36 4.34
C VAL A 256 -19.68 22.96 5.47
N ALA A 257 -19.88 24.28 5.48
CA ALA A 257 -20.70 24.94 6.49
C ALA A 257 -22.20 24.57 6.39
N GLU A 258 -22.71 24.38 5.17
CA GLU A 258 -24.12 24.07 4.91
C GLU A 258 -24.45 22.59 5.12
N ASN A 259 -23.59 21.68 4.66
CA ASN A 259 -23.87 20.25 4.57
C ASN A 259 -22.98 19.38 5.46
N GLY A 260 -21.95 19.97 6.07
CA GLY A 260 -20.96 19.26 6.89
C GLY A 260 -19.78 18.70 6.08
N TRP A 261 -18.66 18.49 6.78
CA TRP A 261 -17.39 18.02 6.18
C TRP A 261 -17.52 16.70 5.42
N GLU A 262 -18.14 15.70 6.05
CA GLU A 262 -18.30 14.37 5.47
C GLU A 262 -19.16 14.44 4.20
N ALA A 263 -20.20 15.27 4.12
CA ALA A 263 -21.02 15.38 2.92
C ALA A 263 -20.25 15.94 1.71
N VAL A 264 -19.24 16.79 1.95
CA VAL A 264 -18.44 17.41 0.89
C VAL A 264 -17.25 16.54 0.49
N TYR A 265 -16.59 15.89 1.46
CA TYR A 265 -15.32 15.20 1.24
C TYR A 265 -15.39 13.67 1.32
N ARG A 266 -16.44 13.08 1.90
CA ARG A 266 -16.67 11.64 1.78
C ARG A 266 -17.23 11.36 0.40
N ARG A 267 -16.42 10.78 -0.49
CA ARG A 267 -16.98 10.11 -1.67
C ARG A 267 -17.85 8.94 -1.17
N PRO A 268 -19.07 8.73 -1.71
CA PRO A 268 -19.68 7.43 -1.58
C PRO A 268 -18.70 6.43 -2.19
N LEU A 269 -18.39 5.35 -1.45
CA LEU A 269 -17.57 4.21 -1.88
C LEU A 269 -18.13 3.46 -3.12
N ALA A 270 -19.03 4.09 -3.89
CA ALA A 270 -19.95 3.44 -4.81
C ALA A 270 -19.49 3.41 -6.28
N GLU A 271 -18.38 4.03 -6.65
CA GLU A 271 -17.92 4.04 -8.05
C GLU A 271 -16.39 3.90 -8.17
N ILE A 272 -15.84 2.74 -7.78
CA ILE A 272 -14.60 2.16 -8.35
C ILE A 272 -14.77 0.64 -8.43
#